data_AF-A0A7T9HGW7-F1
#
_entry.id   AF-A0A7T9HGW7-F1
#
_cell.length_a   1.000
_cell.length_b   1.000
_cell.length_c   1.000
_cell.angle_alpha   90.00
_cell.angle_beta   90.00
_cell.angle_gamma   90.00
#
_symmetry.space_group_name_H-M   'P 1'
#
loop_
_entity.id
_entity.type
_entity.pdbx_description
1 polymer ?
#
loop_
_entity_poly.entity_id
_entity_poly.type
_entity_poly.pdbx_seq_one_letter_code
_entity_poly.pdbx_strand_id
1 'polypeptide(L)'
;MYPSFLPALVCCLAVVIATATASMGTISPSGAVFIGEDGIDISGTGVTAGSTIVWYGMGGTIGSAPSATVFVTDPSAFYVSPGLFQGKTGSWFTEQGITPVFYVQEPQISLRIFDETADFEITPSTVWVPRGDAIGFQVDTTVSILAARPGSPGSPVTIRIRGPDGIEYSAVDGFPLENILIDSPNYRTGPVWFTGDYGNGNYTVWVESTGNNMNDNYPSQGKTISAPVTFLLQRTNPLIAATTAAATVTTTFPATTSSTVPQTALPTPAPTTLMPTTPGTVRSTATPASLPGFGHGAAILALAAGLIAVRIRK
;
A
#
# COMPACT_ATOMS: atom_id res chain seq x y z
N MET A 1 45.00 10.26 63.01
CA MET A 1 44.37 8.99 63.41
C MET A 1 42.95 9.01 62.85
N TYR A 2 42.59 7.97 62.08
CA TYR A 2 41.36 7.77 61.28
C TYR A 2 41.17 8.66 60.02
N PRO A 3 40.53 8.12 58.97
CA PRO A 3 41.06 8.06 57.60
C PRO A 3 40.08 8.70 56.60
N SER A 4 40.45 8.85 55.33
CA SER A 4 39.45 9.12 54.28
C SER A 4 39.91 8.54 52.95
N PHE A 5 39.10 7.60 52.48
CA PHE A 5 39.24 6.79 51.29
C PHE A 5 39.26 7.67 50.02
N LEU A 6 40.27 7.46 49.16
CA LEU A 6 40.18 7.83 47.74
C LEU A 6 39.31 6.78 47.04
N PRO A 7 38.16 7.12 46.42
CA PRO A 7 37.43 6.17 45.62
C PRO A 7 38.12 5.98 44.26
N ALA A 8 38.26 4.71 43.88
CA ALA A 8 38.71 4.28 42.57
C ALA A 8 37.78 4.81 41.47
N LEU A 9 38.35 5.54 40.52
CA LEU A 9 37.70 5.95 39.28
C LEU A 9 37.49 4.69 38.42
N VAL A 10 36.28 4.11 38.50
CA VAL A 10 35.82 3.08 37.56
C VAL A 10 35.53 3.79 36.23
N CYS A 11 36.44 3.63 35.27
CA CYS A 11 36.24 4.07 33.90
C CYS A 11 35.28 3.07 33.23
N CYS A 12 33.96 3.32 33.33
CA CYS A 12 32.96 2.60 32.55
C CYS A 12 33.13 2.96 31.07
N LEU A 13 33.81 2.11 30.31
CA LEU A 13 33.84 2.16 28.86
C LEU A 13 32.43 1.86 28.34
N ALA A 14 31.64 2.91 28.13
CA ALA A 14 30.40 2.84 27.39
C ALA A 14 30.73 2.54 25.93
N VAL A 15 30.72 1.26 25.55
CA VAL A 15 30.63 0.87 24.15
C VAL A 15 29.25 1.31 23.68
N VAL A 16 29.19 2.46 23.01
CA VAL A 16 28.01 2.87 22.24
C VAL A 16 27.92 1.87 21.09
N ILE A 17 27.12 0.82 21.28
CA ILE A 17 26.64 0.00 20.18
C ILE A 17 25.68 0.93 19.44
N ALA A 18 26.20 1.67 18.46
CA ALA A 18 25.35 2.30 17.47
C ALA A 18 24.62 1.15 16.79
N THR A 19 23.35 0.95 17.15
CA THR A 19 22.46 0.18 16.29
C THR A 19 22.46 0.95 14.98
N ALA A 20 23.15 0.42 13.97
CA ALA A 20 22.93 0.88 12.61
C ALA A 20 21.43 0.74 12.40
N THR A 21 20.72 1.87 12.34
CA THR A 21 19.36 1.93 11.84
C THR A 21 19.51 1.58 10.37
N ALA A 22 19.49 0.27 10.07
CA ALA A 22 19.49 -0.17 8.69
C ALA A 22 18.26 0.50 8.06
N SER A 23 18.50 1.31 7.04
CA SER A 23 17.41 1.96 6.35
C SER A 23 16.68 0.91 5.53
N MET A 24 15.41 1.15 5.24
CA MET A 24 14.64 0.35 4.28
C MET A 24 15.26 0.34 2.85
N GLY A 25 16.36 1.06 2.64
CA GLY A 25 17.10 1.16 1.40
C GLY A 25 18.11 0.03 1.16
N THR A 26 18.48 -0.79 2.16
CA THR A 26 19.41 -1.91 1.92
C THR A 26 18.71 -3.09 1.23
N ILE A 27 19.29 -3.55 0.12
CA ILE A 27 18.75 -4.62 -0.71
C ILE A 27 19.60 -5.89 -0.57
N SER A 28 18.98 -6.94 -0.04
CA SER A 28 19.57 -8.28 -0.04
C SER A 28 19.64 -8.86 -1.46
N PRO A 29 20.56 -9.81 -1.75
CA PRO A 29 20.55 -10.54 -3.01
C PRO A 29 19.17 -11.12 -3.32
N SER A 30 18.69 -10.94 -4.57
CA SER A 30 17.33 -11.31 -5.00
C SER A 30 16.18 -10.57 -4.30
N GLY A 31 16.48 -9.56 -3.49
CA GLY A 31 15.49 -8.71 -2.83
C GLY A 31 14.62 -7.99 -3.85
N ALA A 32 13.34 -7.79 -3.51
CA ALA A 32 12.43 -7.03 -4.35
C ALA A 32 12.80 -5.55 -4.33
N VAL A 33 12.81 -4.92 -5.50
CA VAL A 33 12.91 -3.47 -5.69
C VAL A 33 11.77 -3.02 -6.58
N PHE A 34 11.27 -1.81 -6.37
CA PHE A 34 10.21 -1.22 -7.17
C PHE A 34 10.75 -0.14 -8.10
N ILE A 35 10.14 -0.05 -9.28
CA ILE A 35 10.42 1.02 -10.23
C ILE A 35 10.09 2.37 -9.56
N GLY A 36 11.06 3.30 -9.60
CA GLY A 36 10.97 4.62 -8.97
C GLY A 36 11.70 4.73 -7.63
N GLU A 37 12.09 3.62 -6.98
CA GLU A 37 12.91 3.69 -5.76
C GLU A 37 14.27 4.31 -6.05
N ASP A 38 14.68 5.24 -5.18
CA ASP A 38 15.92 6.00 -5.28
C ASP A 38 16.74 5.91 -3.98
N GLY A 39 18.05 6.06 -4.11
CA GLY A 39 18.99 6.01 -2.99
C GLY A 39 19.07 4.65 -2.29
N ILE A 40 18.78 3.55 -2.98
CA ILE A 40 18.85 2.20 -2.41
C ILE A 40 20.26 1.62 -2.50
N ASP A 41 20.66 0.85 -1.49
CA ASP A 41 21.97 0.21 -1.41
C ASP A 41 21.89 -1.25 -1.89
N ILE A 42 22.51 -1.51 -3.05
CA ILE A 42 22.67 -2.82 -3.67
C ILE A 42 24.10 -3.36 -3.54
N SER A 43 25.00 -2.72 -2.78
CA SER A 43 26.39 -3.16 -2.64
C SER A 43 26.51 -4.57 -2.04
N GLY A 44 25.55 -4.96 -1.20
CA GLY A 44 25.44 -6.31 -0.61
C GLY A 44 25.11 -7.42 -1.61
N THR A 45 24.76 -7.10 -2.88
CA THR A 45 24.39 -8.08 -3.89
C THR A 45 25.57 -8.57 -4.74
N GLY A 46 26.80 -8.16 -4.40
CA GLY A 46 27.99 -8.43 -5.19
C GLY A 46 28.19 -7.50 -6.39
N VAL A 47 27.37 -6.44 -6.49
CA VAL A 47 27.55 -5.36 -7.47
C VAL A 47 28.49 -4.30 -6.89
N THR A 48 29.50 -3.94 -7.66
CA THR A 48 30.43 -2.84 -7.32
C THR A 48 30.29 -1.70 -8.33
N ALA A 49 30.79 -0.51 -7.98
CA ALA A 49 30.89 0.59 -8.93
C ALA A 49 31.68 0.16 -10.18
N GLY A 50 31.12 0.43 -11.35
CA GLY A 50 31.66 -0.02 -12.64
C GLY A 50 31.14 -1.38 -13.12
N SER A 51 30.32 -2.07 -12.32
CA SER A 51 29.67 -3.31 -12.75
C SER A 51 28.55 -3.03 -13.76
N THR A 52 28.31 -3.98 -14.65
CA THR A 52 27.08 -4.02 -15.46
C THR A 52 26.12 -5.05 -14.87
N ILE A 53 24.85 -4.70 -14.78
CA ILE A 53 23.76 -5.63 -14.48
C ILE A 53 22.91 -5.87 -15.72
N VAL A 54 22.31 -7.06 -15.80
CA VAL A 54 21.64 -7.55 -17.01
C VAL A 54 20.28 -8.14 -16.70
N TRP A 55 19.37 -8.02 -17.66
CA TRP A 55 18.06 -8.64 -17.67
C TRP A 55 17.87 -9.42 -18.96
N TYR A 56 17.53 -10.70 -18.84
CA TYR A 56 17.41 -11.60 -19.99
C TYR A 56 16.05 -11.53 -20.70
N GLY A 57 15.13 -10.72 -20.21
CA GLY A 57 13.78 -10.65 -20.78
C GLY A 57 12.83 -11.64 -20.12
N MET A 58 11.54 -11.50 -20.42
CA MET A 58 10.52 -12.40 -19.92
C MET A 58 10.69 -13.80 -20.53
N GLY A 59 10.94 -14.80 -19.67
CA GLY A 59 11.25 -16.17 -20.10
C GLY A 59 12.68 -16.36 -20.63
N GLY A 60 13.54 -15.34 -20.53
CA GLY A 60 14.96 -15.44 -20.87
C GLY A 60 15.75 -16.28 -19.86
N THR A 61 16.83 -16.90 -20.31
CA THR A 61 17.67 -17.78 -19.49
C THR A 61 19.06 -17.17 -19.33
N ILE A 62 19.68 -17.39 -18.17
CA ILE A 62 21.08 -17.05 -17.91
C ILE A 62 21.97 -17.63 -19.03
N GLY A 63 22.90 -16.82 -19.55
CA GLY A 63 23.79 -17.20 -20.65
C GLY A 63 23.23 -16.94 -22.06
N SER A 64 21.96 -16.53 -22.19
CA SER A 64 21.44 -15.96 -23.45
C SER A 64 21.90 -14.50 -23.62
N ALA A 65 21.66 -13.90 -24.78
CA ALA A 65 21.92 -12.47 -24.97
C ALA A 65 20.98 -11.64 -24.06
N PRO A 66 21.49 -10.71 -23.24
CA PRO A 66 20.64 -9.84 -22.43
C PRO A 66 19.67 -9.01 -23.28
N SER A 67 18.43 -8.90 -22.82
CA SER A 67 17.42 -7.99 -23.40
C SER A 67 17.63 -6.55 -22.94
N ALA A 68 18.26 -6.35 -21.78
CA ALA A 68 18.68 -5.04 -21.30
C ALA A 68 19.91 -5.14 -20.42
N THR A 69 20.67 -4.04 -20.36
CA THR A 69 21.84 -3.88 -19.52
C THR A 69 21.81 -2.51 -18.85
N VAL A 70 22.36 -2.40 -17.65
CA VAL A 70 22.52 -1.14 -16.92
C VAL A 70 23.91 -1.09 -16.32
N PHE A 71 24.64 -0.01 -16.57
CA PHE A 71 25.92 0.26 -15.95
C PHE A 71 25.71 0.90 -14.58
N VAL A 72 26.32 0.34 -13.54
CA VAL A 72 26.16 0.78 -12.15
C VAL A 72 27.31 1.71 -11.79
N THR A 73 27.00 2.98 -11.58
CA THR A 73 27.98 3.99 -11.17
C THR A 73 28.21 4.01 -9.66
N ASP A 74 27.13 3.91 -8.87
CA ASP A 74 27.16 3.89 -7.41
C ASP A 74 26.18 2.84 -6.88
N PRO A 75 26.67 1.71 -6.33
CA PRO A 75 25.80 0.68 -5.78
C PRO A 75 25.20 1.07 -4.42
N SER A 76 25.72 2.09 -3.72
CA SER A 76 25.22 2.50 -2.40
C SER A 76 24.06 3.50 -2.47
N ALA A 77 23.81 4.08 -3.64
CA ALA A 77 22.75 5.04 -3.94
C ALA A 77 22.15 4.74 -5.32
N PHE A 78 21.75 3.49 -5.54
CA PHE A 78 21.20 3.04 -6.80
C PHE A 78 19.79 3.61 -7.03
N TYR A 79 19.48 3.94 -8.29
CA TYR A 79 18.16 4.43 -8.71
C TYR A 79 17.51 3.44 -9.68
N VAL A 80 16.35 2.91 -9.30
CA VAL A 80 15.54 2.04 -10.16
C VAL A 80 14.71 2.89 -11.12
N SER A 81 15.40 3.57 -12.04
CA SER A 81 14.80 4.54 -12.96
C SER A 81 13.68 3.95 -13.81
N PRO A 82 12.49 4.58 -13.89
CA PRO A 82 11.43 4.18 -14.81
C PRO A 82 11.90 4.08 -16.26
N GLY A 83 12.73 5.00 -16.73
CA GLY A 83 13.23 5.01 -18.11
C GLY A 83 14.06 3.77 -18.47
N LEU A 84 14.74 3.16 -17.49
CA LEU A 84 15.56 1.96 -17.70
C LEU A 84 14.78 0.69 -17.39
N PHE A 85 13.97 0.68 -16.33
CA PHE A 85 13.38 -0.53 -15.76
C PHE A 85 11.91 -0.77 -16.13
N GLN A 86 11.20 0.22 -16.65
CA GLN A 86 9.80 0.02 -17.07
C GLN A 86 9.71 -1.04 -18.18
N GLY A 87 8.75 -1.96 -18.01
CA GLY A 87 8.58 -3.14 -18.87
C GLY A 87 9.66 -4.23 -18.68
N LYS A 88 10.56 -4.08 -17.72
CA LYS A 88 11.69 -5.00 -17.44
C LYS A 88 11.66 -5.55 -16.03
N THR A 89 10.46 -5.93 -15.59
CA THR A 89 10.22 -6.59 -14.31
C THR A 89 10.82 -7.99 -14.30
N GLY A 90 11.15 -8.49 -13.11
CA GLY A 90 11.76 -9.80 -12.91
C GLY A 90 13.18 -9.74 -12.38
N SER A 91 13.87 -10.87 -12.40
CA SER A 91 15.23 -10.99 -11.86
C SER A 91 16.26 -10.29 -12.73
N TRP A 92 17.10 -9.49 -12.08
CA TRP A 92 18.31 -8.90 -12.66
C TRP A 92 19.54 -9.59 -12.11
N PHE A 93 20.58 -9.68 -12.93
CA PHE A 93 21.80 -10.43 -12.63
C PHE A 93 23.03 -9.56 -12.84
N THR A 94 24.16 -9.94 -12.25
CA THR A 94 25.46 -9.39 -12.65
C THR A 94 25.78 -9.80 -14.10
N GLU A 95 26.63 -9.07 -14.80
CA GLU A 95 26.95 -9.31 -16.22
C GLU A 95 27.40 -10.73 -16.54
N GLN A 96 28.12 -11.38 -15.62
CA GLN A 96 28.52 -12.78 -15.77
C GLN A 96 27.35 -13.77 -15.67
N GLY A 97 26.16 -13.29 -15.29
CA GLY A 97 24.89 -14.04 -15.25
C GLY A 97 24.73 -14.99 -14.05
N ILE A 98 25.73 -15.08 -13.18
CA ILE A 98 25.79 -16.14 -12.14
C ILE A 98 25.10 -15.73 -10.84
N THR A 99 25.04 -14.42 -10.55
CA THR A 99 24.54 -13.91 -9.26
C THR A 99 23.30 -13.05 -9.46
N PRO A 100 22.14 -13.40 -8.87
CA PRO A 100 20.97 -12.53 -8.89
C PRO A 100 21.23 -11.31 -8.00
N VAL A 101 20.97 -10.14 -8.55
CA VAL A 101 21.14 -8.84 -7.88
C VAL A 101 19.88 -8.53 -7.09
N PHE A 102 18.78 -8.27 -7.80
CA PHE A 102 17.47 -7.96 -7.24
C PHE A 102 16.35 -8.44 -8.16
N TYR A 103 15.11 -8.38 -7.69
CA TYR A 103 13.91 -8.63 -8.47
C TYR A 103 13.11 -7.33 -8.64
N VAL A 104 13.01 -6.83 -9.88
CA VAL A 104 12.28 -5.60 -10.19
C VAL A 104 10.78 -5.86 -10.26
N GLN A 105 10.01 -5.04 -9.56
CA GLN A 105 8.55 -5.06 -9.55
C GLN A 105 7.96 -3.72 -9.97
N GLU A 106 6.75 -3.79 -10.51
CA GLU A 106 5.91 -2.63 -10.72
C GLU A 106 5.16 -2.32 -9.40
N PRO A 107 5.30 -1.12 -8.81
CA PRO A 107 4.59 -0.79 -7.58
C PRO A 107 3.09 -0.70 -7.89
N GLN A 108 2.22 -1.19 -7.02
CA GLN A 108 0.77 -1.00 -7.11
C GLN A 108 0.24 -0.47 -5.77
N ILE A 109 -0.66 0.51 -5.83
CA ILE A 109 -1.35 1.03 -4.66
C ILE A 109 -2.78 1.47 -5.00
N SER A 110 -3.72 1.14 -4.13
CA SER A 110 -5.10 1.59 -4.20
C SER A 110 -5.65 1.95 -2.82
N LEU A 111 -6.62 2.86 -2.81
CA LEU A 111 -7.32 3.32 -1.62
C LEU A 111 -8.78 2.89 -1.69
N ARG A 112 -9.30 2.39 -0.57
CA ARG A 112 -10.73 2.26 -0.31
C ARG A 112 -11.05 3.01 0.97
N ILE A 113 -12.26 3.58 1.04
CA ILE A 113 -12.70 4.35 2.19
C ILE A 113 -13.98 3.71 2.71
N PHE A 114 -14.05 3.57 4.03
CA PHE A 114 -15.19 2.97 4.72
C PHE A 114 -15.86 4.00 5.60
N ASP A 115 -17.18 4.06 5.52
CA ASP A 115 -17.99 4.57 6.62
C ASP A 115 -18.08 3.45 7.65
N GLU A 116 -17.33 3.59 8.74
CA GLU A 116 -17.22 2.61 9.81
C GLU A 116 -18.44 2.66 10.74
N THR A 117 -19.25 3.72 10.66
CA THR A 117 -20.49 3.85 11.45
C THR A 117 -21.64 3.09 10.79
N ALA A 118 -21.74 3.19 9.47
CA ALA A 118 -22.77 2.54 8.67
C ALA A 118 -22.30 1.21 8.02
N ASP A 119 -21.05 0.81 8.25
CA ASP A 119 -20.43 -0.44 7.76
C ASP A 119 -20.54 -0.63 6.24
N PHE A 120 -20.17 0.40 5.47
CA PHE A 120 -20.15 0.32 4.01
C PHE A 120 -18.95 1.03 3.39
N GLU A 121 -18.56 0.58 2.19
CA GLU A 121 -17.52 1.21 1.39
C GLU A 121 -18.07 2.42 0.62
N ILE A 122 -17.40 3.56 0.76
CA ILE A 122 -17.63 4.75 -0.04
C ILE A 122 -17.06 4.50 -1.44
N THR A 123 -17.98 4.35 -2.40
CA THR A 123 -17.67 4.10 -3.81
C THR A 123 -18.06 5.31 -4.66
N PRO A 124 -17.66 5.38 -5.94
CA PRO A 124 -18.17 6.42 -6.85
C PRO A 124 -19.69 6.46 -6.99
N SER A 125 -20.40 5.38 -6.65
CA SER A 125 -21.88 5.33 -6.57
C SER A 125 -22.44 5.79 -5.22
N THR A 126 -21.65 5.74 -4.16
CA THR A 126 -22.04 6.21 -2.82
C THR A 126 -21.32 7.52 -2.52
N VAL A 127 -21.86 8.61 -3.05
CA VAL A 127 -21.19 9.91 -3.05
C VAL A 127 -21.48 10.73 -1.79
N TRP A 128 -22.18 10.20 -0.79
CA TRP A 128 -22.56 10.96 0.41
C TRP A 128 -22.21 10.21 1.70
N VAL A 129 -21.57 10.92 2.62
CA VAL A 129 -21.32 10.49 4.01
C VAL A 129 -22.05 11.45 4.96
N PRO A 130 -22.86 10.94 5.91
CA PRO A 130 -23.45 11.76 6.96
C PRO A 130 -22.37 12.40 7.84
N ARG A 131 -22.48 13.71 8.04
CA ARG A 131 -21.60 14.41 8.98
C ARG A 131 -21.87 13.92 10.40
N GLY A 132 -20.80 13.46 11.07
CA GLY A 132 -20.86 12.84 12.39
C GLY A 132 -20.40 11.37 12.37
N ASP A 133 -20.37 10.76 11.20
CA ASP A 133 -19.93 9.38 11.04
C ASP A 133 -18.40 9.29 11.10
N ALA A 134 -17.94 8.11 11.51
CA ALA A 134 -16.53 7.75 11.56
C ALA A 134 -16.08 7.11 10.24
N ILE A 135 -14.98 7.60 9.68
CA ILE A 135 -14.39 7.14 8.43
C ILE A 135 -13.08 6.39 8.73
N GLY A 136 -12.86 5.30 7.99
CA GLY A 136 -11.62 4.53 7.96
C GLY A 136 -11.07 4.36 6.54
N PHE A 137 -9.77 4.08 6.45
CA PHE A 137 -9.07 3.88 5.19
C PHE A 137 -8.54 2.45 5.10
N GLN A 138 -8.65 1.86 3.91
CA GLN A 138 -7.94 0.63 3.55
C GLN A 138 -6.96 0.94 2.41
N VAL A 139 -5.69 0.63 2.63
CA VAL A 139 -4.63 0.71 1.63
C VAL A 139 -4.32 -0.70 1.16
N ASP A 140 -4.61 -0.97 -0.11
CA ASP A 140 -4.27 -2.22 -0.78
C ASP A 140 -3.02 -1.98 -1.65
N THR A 141 -1.95 -2.76 -1.43
CA THR A 141 -0.67 -2.47 -2.08
C THR A 141 0.30 -3.64 -2.15
N THR A 142 1.19 -3.60 -3.14
CA THR A 142 2.37 -4.48 -3.23
C THR A 142 3.58 -3.91 -2.49
N VAL A 143 3.60 -2.59 -2.22
CA VAL A 143 4.78 -1.91 -1.63
C VAL A 143 4.97 -2.23 -0.16
N SER A 144 4.03 -2.93 0.48
CA SER A 144 4.16 -3.45 1.85
C SER A 144 5.36 -4.40 2.01
N ILE A 145 5.86 -4.98 0.91
CA ILE A 145 7.10 -5.78 0.89
C ILE A 145 8.30 -5.01 1.44
N LEU A 146 8.32 -3.67 1.35
CA LEU A 146 9.37 -2.84 1.93
C LEU A 146 9.48 -3.01 3.45
N ALA A 147 8.39 -3.37 4.14
CA ALA A 147 8.40 -3.65 5.58
C ALA A 147 9.23 -4.88 5.95
N ALA A 148 9.40 -5.83 5.03
CA ALA A 148 10.18 -7.05 5.26
C ALA A 148 11.69 -6.86 5.02
N ARG A 149 12.13 -5.68 4.56
CA ARG A 149 13.55 -5.41 4.31
C ARG A 149 14.33 -5.27 5.63
N PRO A 150 15.62 -5.66 5.66
CA PRO A 150 16.46 -5.48 6.83
C PRO A 150 16.44 -4.04 7.34
N GLY A 151 16.09 -3.85 8.62
CA GLY A 151 16.04 -2.53 9.25
C GLY A 151 14.80 -1.68 8.97
N SER A 152 13.90 -2.14 8.11
CA SER A 152 12.69 -1.40 7.78
C SER A 152 11.72 -1.33 8.98
N PRO A 153 11.22 -0.15 9.36
CA PRO A 153 10.17 -0.01 10.36
C PRO A 153 8.76 -0.26 9.78
N GLY A 154 8.66 -0.41 8.46
CA GLY A 154 7.42 -0.52 7.70
C GLY A 154 7.56 0.14 6.34
N SER A 155 6.59 -0.07 5.46
CA SER A 155 6.50 0.66 4.19
C SER A 155 5.77 2.00 4.43
N PRO A 156 6.41 3.15 4.23
CA PRO A 156 5.78 4.43 4.49
C PRO A 156 4.84 4.81 3.34
N VAL A 157 3.60 5.15 3.70
CA VAL A 157 2.62 5.76 2.81
C VAL A 157 2.12 7.08 3.39
N THR A 158 1.61 7.93 2.51
CA THR A 158 0.93 9.17 2.88
C THR A 158 -0.49 9.14 2.33
N ILE A 159 -1.49 9.29 3.19
CA ILE A 159 -2.87 9.51 2.79
C ILE A 159 -3.06 11.03 2.64
N ARG A 160 -3.46 11.50 1.48
CA ARG A 160 -3.76 12.91 1.25
C ARG A 160 -5.25 13.11 1.33
N ILE A 161 -5.69 14.13 2.07
CA ILE A 161 -7.09 14.54 2.14
C ILE A 161 -7.16 16.00 1.74
N ARG A 162 -7.90 16.28 0.67
CA ARG A 162 -8.29 17.62 0.25
C ARG A 162 -9.78 17.82 0.54
N GLY A 163 -10.11 18.74 1.43
CA GLY A 163 -11.48 19.13 1.73
C GLY A 163 -12.01 20.26 0.85
N PRO A 164 -13.17 20.82 1.23
CA PRO A 164 -13.78 21.98 0.59
C PRO A 164 -12.79 23.15 0.51
N ASP A 165 -12.93 23.96 -0.56
CA ASP A 165 -12.08 25.12 -0.82
C ASP A 165 -10.57 24.82 -0.98
N GLY A 166 -10.20 23.54 -1.15
CA GLY A 166 -8.82 23.12 -1.37
C GLY A 166 -8.00 22.98 -0.09
N ILE A 167 -8.63 22.92 1.08
CA ILE A 167 -7.95 22.69 2.36
C ILE A 167 -7.29 21.31 2.36
N GLU A 168 -5.97 21.26 2.53
CA GLU A 168 -5.21 20.01 2.69
C GLU A 168 -5.04 19.70 4.18
N TYR A 169 -5.24 18.44 4.55
CA TYR A 169 -5.09 17.97 5.94
C TYR A 169 -3.79 17.18 6.10
N SER A 170 -3.09 17.42 7.21
CA SER A 170 -1.91 16.64 7.64
C SER A 170 -2.25 15.59 8.71
N ALA A 171 -3.43 15.71 9.34
CA ALA A 171 -3.96 14.78 10.32
C ALA A 171 -5.50 14.87 10.35
N VAL A 172 -6.15 13.80 10.81
CA VAL A 172 -7.59 13.76 11.13
C VAL A 172 -7.75 13.19 12.54
N ASP A 173 -8.40 13.93 13.43
CA ASP A 173 -8.70 13.49 14.81
C ASP A 173 -7.51 12.91 15.58
N GLY A 174 -6.32 13.47 15.35
CA GLY A 174 -5.06 13.04 15.96
C GLY A 174 -4.35 11.88 15.25
N PHE A 175 -4.99 11.27 14.24
CA PHE A 175 -4.33 10.31 13.35
C PHE A 175 -3.47 11.04 12.30
N PRO A 176 -2.15 10.81 12.27
CA PRO A 176 -1.28 11.42 11.26
C PRO A 176 -1.56 10.82 9.88
N LEU A 177 -1.57 11.68 8.87
CA LEU A 177 -1.82 11.26 7.49
C LEU A 177 -0.54 10.99 6.69
N GLU A 178 0.61 11.41 7.22
CA GLU A 178 1.93 11.21 6.62
C GLU A 178 2.72 10.16 7.39
N ASN A 179 3.66 9.49 6.69
CA ASN A 179 4.55 8.48 7.26
C ASN A 179 3.81 7.34 7.99
N ILE A 180 2.68 6.91 7.43
CA ILE A 180 1.94 5.75 7.92
C ILE A 180 2.73 4.51 7.52
N LEU A 181 3.24 3.78 8.51
CA LEU A 181 4.04 2.58 8.29
C LEU A 181 3.13 1.37 8.16
N ILE A 182 3.05 0.80 6.96
CA ILE A 182 2.25 -0.40 6.67
C ILE A 182 3.14 -1.62 6.46
N ASP A 183 2.68 -2.77 6.93
CA ASP A 183 3.38 -4.05 6.87
C ASP A 183 2.55 -5.17 6.22
N SER A 184 1.32 -4.86 5.83
CA SER A 184 0.38 -5.78 5.20
C SER A 184 -0.05 -5.29 3.82
N PRO A 185 -0.28 -6.19 2.84
CA PRO A 185 -0.84 -5.81 1.54
C PRO A 185 -2.27 -5.25 1.60
N ASN A 186 -2.98 -5.40 2.73
CA ASN A 186 -4.35 -4.91 2.94
C ASN A 186 -4.46 -4.17 4.29
N TYR A 187 -3.73 -3.08 4.45
CA TYR A 187 -3.68 -2.31 5.68
C TYR A 187 -4.98 -1.55 5.93
N ARG A 188 -5.53 -1.61 7.14
CA ARG A 188 -6.74 -0.88 7.57
C ARG A 188 -6.45 -0.01 8.77
N THR A 189 -6.88 1.25 8.73
CA THR A 189 -6.73 2.19 9.85
C THR A 189 -7.77 1.97 10.95
N GLY A 190 -8.94 1.41 10.60
CA GLY A 190 -10.14 1.52 11.44
C GLY A 190 -10.70 2.96 11.47
N PRO A 191 -11.62 3.26 12.41
CA PRO A 191 -12.27 4.57 12.50
C PRO A 191 -11.31 5.63 13.02
N VAL A 192 -10.70 6.38 12.11
CA VAL A 192 -9.68 7.40 12.44
C VAL A 192 -10.15 8.82 12.18
N TRP A 193 -11.23 9.01 11.43
CA TRP A 193 -11.73 10.33 11.07
C TRP A 193 -13.19 10.51 11.49
N PHE A 194 -13.43 11.26 12.56
CA PHE A 194 -14.74 11.57 13.10
C PHE A 194 -15.26 12.88 12.49
N THR A 195 -16.14 12.76 11.50
CA THR A 195 -16.46 13.90 10.62
C THR A 195 -17.30 15.02 11.24
N GLY A 196 -17.62 14.93 12.54
CA GLY A 196 -18.50 15.86 13.26
C GLY A 196 -18.09 17.32 13.20
N ASP A 197 -16.79 17.62 13.25
CA ASP A 197 -16.26 18.99 13.28
C ASP A 197 -15.79 19.52 11.92
N TYR A 198 -15.89 18.69 10.87
CA TYR A 198 -15.39 19.01 9.53
C TYR A 198 -16.44 19.77 8.70
N GLY A 199 -15.97 20.66 7.81
CA GLY A 199 -16.82 21.47 6.96
C GLY A 199 -17.65 20.64 5.99
N ASN A 200 -18.84 21.12 5.64
CA ASN A 200 -19.65 20.45 4.60
C ASN A 200 -19.02 20.67 3.22
N GLY A 201 -19.10 19.67 2.35
CA GLY A 201 -18.68 19.78 0.95
C GLY A 201 -17.94 18.53 0.46
N ASN A 202 -17.30 18.65 -0.69
CA ASN A 202 -16.58 17.53 -1.30
C ASN A 202 -15.20 17.36 -0.66
N TYR A 203 -14.90 16.12 -0.30
CA TYR A 203 -13.58 15.68 0.11
C TYR A 203 -13.03 14.72 -0.95
N THR A 204 -11.77 14.90 -1.31
CA THR A 204 -11.03 14.03 -2.20
C THR A 204 -9.85 13.44 -1.44
N VAL A 205 -9.74 12.11 -1.45
CA VAL A 205 -8.70 11.38 -0.72
C VAL A 205 -7.95 10.46 -1.67
N TRP A 206 -6.64 10.40 -1.55
CA TRP A 206 -5.77 9.46 -2.27
C TRP A 206 -4.61 9.02 -1.39
N VAL A 207 -3.87 7.99 -1.78
CA VAL A 207 -2.69 7.52 -1.05
C VAL A 207 -1.47 7.49 -1.98
N GLU A 208 -0.31 7.82 -1.41
CA GLU A 208 0.99 7.90 -2.07
C GLU A 208 1.97 6.94 -1.37
N SER A 209 2.71 6.13 -2.13
CA SER A 209 3.80 5.30 -1.61
C SER A 209 5.09 6.12 -1.57
N THR A 210 5.50 6.52 -0.38
CA THR A 210 6.62 7.46 -0.15
C THR A 210 7.95 6.77 0.15
N GLY A 211 7.98 5.44 0.18
CA GLY A 211 9.20 4.66 0.42
C GLY A 211 10.26 4.96 -0.64
N ASN A 212 11.46 5.37 -0.19
CA ASN A 212 12.60 5.68 -1.07
C ASN A 212 12.24 6.65 -2.21
N ASN A 213 11.43 7.68 -1.91
CA ASN A 213 11.00 8.75 -2.83
C ASN A 213 10.26 8.25 -4.09
N MET A 214 9.68 7.05 -4.03
CA MET A 214 9.14 6.39 -5.21
C MET A 214 7.93 7.12 -5.84
N ASN A 215 7.09 7.79 -5.05
CA ASN A 215 5.99 8.63 -5.54
C ASN A 215 6.50 9.83 -6.37
N ASP A 216 7.59 10.47 -5.96
CA ASP A 216 8.15 11.63 -6.65
C ASP A 216 8.81 11.23 -7.97
N ASN A 217 9.46 10.07 -7.97
CA ASN A 217 10.22 9.55 -9.10
C ASN A 217 9.37 8.80 -10.13
N TYR A 218 8.22 8.26 -9.72
CA TYR A 218 7.32 7.54 -10.61
C TYR A 218 5.83 7.84 -10.32
N PRO A 219 5.37 9.10 -10.46
CA PRO A 219 4.04 9.57 -10.06
C PRO A 219 2.93 9.10 -11.01
N SER A 220 2.67 7.79 -11.04
CA SER A 220 1.65 7.18 -11.88
C SER A 220 0.47 6.65 -11.06
N GLN A 221 -0.74 6.96 -11.52
CA GLN A 221 -1.97 6.46 -10.91
C GLN A 221 -2.03 4.92 -10.97
N GLY A 222 -2.49 4.30 -9.88
CA GLY A 222 -2.51 2.85 -9.67
C GLY A 222 -1.12 2.24 -9.44
N LYS A 223 -0.05 3.04 -9.53
CA LYS A 223 1.32 2.60 -9.30
C LYS A 223 1.79 3.03 -7.91
N THR A 224 2.30 4.25 -7.82
CA THR A 224 2.81 4.85 -6.59
C THR A 224 1.82 5.85 -5.98
N ILE A 225 0.78 6.23 -6.75
CA ILE A 225 -0.31 7.11 -6.34
C ILE A 225 -1.62 6.38 -6.64
N SER A 226 -2.57 6.33 -5.71
CA SER A 226 -3.86 5.70 -5.97
C SER A 226 -4.76 6.53 -6.88
N ALA A 227 -5.82 5.92 -7.38
CA ALA A 227 -6.95 6.72 -7.85
C ALA A 227 -7.53 7.54 -6.67
N PRO A 228 -7.93 8.80 -6.89
CA PRO A 228 -8.59 9.59 -5.87
C PRO A 228 -10.04 9.12 -5.68
N VAL A 229 -10.48 9.06 -4.44
CA VAL A 229 -11.87 8.81 -4.05
C VAL A 229 -12.47 10.13 -3.61
N THR A 230 -13.63 10.51 -4.17
CA THR A 230 -14.32 11.76 -3.82
C THR A 230 -15.71 11.47 -3.27
N PHE A 231 -16.07 12.11 -2.16
CA PHE A 231 -17.38 12.02 -1.55
C PHE A 231 -17.82 13.35 -0.94
N LEU A 232 -19.12 13.53 -0.82
CA LEU A 232 -19.78 14.69 -0.23
C LEU A 232 -20.04 14.42 1.26
N LEU A 233 -19.44 15.25 2.11
CA LEU A 233 -19.72 15.26 3.54
C LEU A 233 -20.78 16.32 3.85
N GLN A 234 -21.93 15.91 4.40
CA GLN A 234 -22.97 16.84 4.88
C GLN A 234 -23.94 16.15 5.82
N ARG A 235 -24.68 16.93 6.61
CA ARG A 235 -25.68 16.39 7.56
C ARG A 235 -26.89 15.76 6.88
N THR A 236 -27.36 16.33 5.78
CA THR A 236 -28.64 15.95 5.15
C THR A 236 -28.39 15.16 3.88
N ASN A 237 -29.13 14.07 3.70
CA ASN A 237 -29.09 13.29 2.47
C ASN A 237 -29.50 14.17 1.26
N PRO A 238 -28.65 14.29 0.23
CA PRO A 238 -28.94 15.14 -0.93
C PRO A 238 -30.21 14.75 -1.69
N LEU A 239 -30.61 13.47 -1.65
CA LEU A 239 -31.83 12.98 -2.30
C LEU A 239 -33.12 13.47 -1.60
N ILE A 240 -33.05 13.75 -0.30
CA ILE A 240 -34.17 14.30 0.49
C ILE A 240 -34.21 15.83 0.37
N ALA A 241 -33.04 16.47 0.33
CA ALA A 241 -32.98 17.92 0.18
C ALA A 241 -33.52 18.39 -1.20
N ALA A 242 -33.20 17.66 -2.27
CA ALA A 242 -33.67 17.97 -3.63
C ALA A 242 -35.21 17.89 -3.77
N THR A 243 -35.89 17.05 -2.99
CA THR A 243 -37.35 16.92 -3.01
C THR A 243 -38.08 18.04 -2.26
N THR A 244 -37.39 18.78 -1.40
CA THR A 244 -38.00 19.86 -0.60
C THR A 244 -37.95 21.22 -1.31
N ALA A 245 -37.11 21.39 -2.33
CA ALA A 245 -36.97 22.64 -3.08
C ALA A 245 -38.02 22.86 -4.20
N ALA A 246 -38.97 21.94 -4.39
CA ALA A 246 -40.02 22.02 -5.40
C ALA A 246 -41.43 22.02 -4.78
N ALA A 247 -41.75 23.02 -3.95
CA ALA A 247 -43.13 23.29 -3.55
C ALA A 247 -43.35 24.77 -3.20
N THR A 248 -43.28 25.64 -4.20
CA THR A 248 -44.04 26.91 -4.17
C THR A 248 -44.54 27.20 -5.57
N VAL A 249 -45.46 26.36 -6.05
CA VAL A 249 -46.31 26.74 -7.18
C VAL A 249 -47.43 27.59 -6.61
N THR A 250 -47.37 28.90 -6.81
CA THR A 250 -48.54 29.78 -6.63
C THR A 250 -49.61 29.35 -7.63
N THR A 251 -50.64 28.66 -7.17
CA THR A 251 -51.80 28.30 -7.97
C THR A 251 -52.70 29.51 -8.16
N THR A 252 -52.53 30.25 -9.26
CA THR A 252 -53.61 31.07 -9.81
C THR A 252 -54.58 30.12 -10.53
N PHE A 253 -55.80 29.99 -10.00
CA PHE A 253 -56.88 29.21 -10.61
C PHE A 253 -57.29 29.77 -11.98
N PRO A 254 -57.35 28.95 -13.04
CA PRO A 254 -58.24 29.18 -14.17
C PRO A 254 -59.45 28.25 -14.10
N ALA A 255 -60.57 28.76 -14.60
CA ALA A 255 -61.90 28.16 -14.56
C ALA A 255 -62.02 26.79 -15.27
N THR A 256 -62.99 26.02 -14.78
CA THR A 256 -63.45 24.72 -15.27
C THR A 256 -63.91 24.71 -16.72
N THR A 257 -63.47 23.71 -17.48
CA THR A 257 -64.25 23.11 -18.57
C THR A 257 -64.15 21.59 -18.51
N SER A 258 -65.29 20.92 -18.39
CA SER A 258 -65.42 19.46 -18.40
C SER A 258 -65.07 18.87 -19.76
N SER A 259 -64.21 17.86 -19.80
CA SER A 259 -63.98 17.03 -20.99
C SER A 259 -64.13 15.56 -20.62
N THR A 260 -65.14 14.93 -21.18
CA THR A 260 -65.43 13.50 -21.08
C THR A 260 -64.45 12.72 -21.96
N VAL A 261 -63.75 11.73 -21.39
CA VAL A 261 -62.87 10.82 -22.14
C VAL A 261 -63.35 9.36 -21.93
N PRO A 262 -63.45 8.53 -22.98
CA PRO A 262 -63.92 7.14 -22.85
C PRO A 262 -62.88 6.23 -22.20
N GLN A 263 -63.34 5.27 -21.40
CA GLN A 263 -62.51 4.21 -20.80
C GLN A 263 -61.98 3.25 -21.88
N THR A 264 -60.66 3.08 -21.93
CA THR A 264 -59.99 2.03 -22.71
C THR A 264 -59.70 0.84 -21.80
N ALA A 265 -60.10 -0.36 -22.25
CA ALA A 265 -60.02 -1.62 -21.53
C ALA A 265 -58.58 -2.12 -21.30
N LEU A 266 -58.40 -2.82 -20.18
CA LEU A 266 -57.18 -3.46 -19.72
C LEU A 266 -56.82 -4.69 -20.58
N PRO A 267 -55.58 -4.85 -21.08
CA PRO A 267 -55.17 -6.07 -21.75
C PRO A 267 -54.78 -7.19 -20.76
N THR A 268 -55.27 -8.39 -21.06
CA THR A 268 -54.96 -9.68 -20.41
C THR A 268 -53.51 -10.11 -20.64
N PRO A 269 -52.79 -10.65 -19.63
CA PRO A 269 -51.44 -11.19 -19.84
C PRO A 269 -51.45 -12.55 -20.55
N ALA A 270 -50.49 -12.74 -21.46
CA ALA A 270 -50.24 -13.98 -22.19
C ALA A 270 -49.42 -15.00 -21.35
N PRO A 271 -49.53 -16.32 -21.61
CA PRO A 271 -48.85 -17.35 -20.83
C PRO A 271 -47.36 -17.47 -21.18
N THR A 272 -46.53 -17.56 -20.14
CA THR A 272 -45.07 -17.79 -20.22
C THR A 272 -44.77 -19.23 -20.64
N THR A 273 -44.05 -19.41 -21.74
CA THR A 273 -43.51 -20.70 -22.20
C THR A 273 -42.11 -20.91 -21.62
N LEU A 274 -41.90 -22.03 -20.92
CA LEU A 274 -40.61 -22.41 -20.33
C LEU A 274 -39.65 -22.91 -21.41
N MET A 275 -38.42 -22.37 -21.44
CA MET A 275 -37.34 -22.87 -22.30
C MET A 275 -36.74 -24.18 -21.74
N PRO A 276 -36.31 -25.13 -22.60
CA PRO A 276 -35.62 -26.35 -22.15
C PRO A 276 -34.15 -26.07 -21.82
N THR A 277 -33.70 -26.50 -20.64
CA THR A 277 -32.28 -26.54 -20.26
C THR A 277 -31.60 -27.78 -20.85
N THR A 278 -30.51 -27.58 -21.59
CA THR A 278 -29.61 -28.66 -22.02
C THR A 278 -28.48 -28.84 -20.99
N PRO A 279 -28.14 -30.07 -20.54
CA PRO A 279 -27.09 -30.28 -19.55
C PRO A 279 -25.69 -30.00 -20.12
N GLY A 280 -24.93 -29.12 -19.44
CA GLY A 280 -23.53 -28.86 -19.71
C GLY A 280 -22.61 -29.98 -19.22
N THR A 281 -21.60 -30.29 -20.03
CA THR A 281 -20.55 -31.29 -19.81
C THR A 281 -19.75 -31.02 -18.53
N VAL A 282 -19.64 -32.02 -17.65
CA VAL A 282 -18.80 -31.97 -16.44
C VAL A 282 -17.32 -32.06 -16.84
N ARG A 283 -16.55 -31.00 -16.55
CA ARG A 283 -15.09 -31.03 -16.63
C ARG A 283 -14.54 -31.55 -15.30
N SER A 284 -13.80 -32.64 -15.36
CA SER A 284 -13.17 -33.28 -14.20
C SER A 284 -12.11 -32.36 -13.57
N THR A 285 -12.22 -32.12 -12.27
CA THR A 285 -11.24 -31.39 -11.46
C THR A 285 -10.06 -32.32 -11.16
N ALA A 286 -8.87 -31.98 -11.67
CA ALA A 286 -7.64 -32.65 -11.28
C ALA A 286 -7.27 -32.26 -9.83
N THR A 287 -7.04 -33.27 -9.00
CA THR A 287 -6.54 -33.18 -7.63
C THR A 287 -5.20 -32.44 -7.58
N PRO A 288 -4.98 -31.49 -6.63
CA PRO A 288 -3.66 -30.93 -6.41
C PRO A 288 -2.69 -32.03 -5.94
N ALA A 289 -1.57 -32.18 -6.64
CA ALA A 289 -0.47 -33.02 -6.23
C ALA A 289 0.17 -32.46 -4.95
N SER A 290 0.38 -33.34 -3.98
CA SER A 290 1.12 -33.09 -2.75
C SER A 290 2.55 -32.64 -3.04
N LEU A 291 2.98 -31.52 -2.45
CA LEU A 291 4.40 -31.17 -2.37
C LEU A 291 5.16 -32.19 -1.49
N PRO A 292 6.34 -32.68 -1.91
CA PRO A 292 7.23 -33.44 -1.04
C PRO A 292 7.99 -32.48 -0.11
N GLY A 293 7.63 -32.47 1.17
CA GLY A 293 8.38 -31.80 2.23
C GLY A 293 9.58 -32.65 2.65
N PHE A 294 10.79 -32.19 2.36
CA PHE A 294 12.01 -32.67 2.97
C PHE A 294 12.13 -32.11 4.39
N GLY A 295 12.38 -33.01 5.35
CA GLY A 295 12.60 -32.67 6.75
C GLY A 295 14.05 -32.39 7.12
N HIS A 296 14.16 -31.91 8.37
CA HIS A 296 15.30 -31.88 9.29
C HIS A 296 16.26 -30.68 9.21
N GLY A 297 16.45 -30.03 10.36
CA GLY A 297 17.58 -29.14 10.57
C GLY A 297 17.52 -28.23 11.81
N ALA A 298 17.05 -28.69 12.97
CA ALA A 298 17.36 -28.03 14.22
C ALA A 298 18.80 -28.37 14.63
N ALA A 299 19.67 -27.36 14.79
CA ALA A 299 20.92 -27.51 15.53
C ALA A 299 21.47 -26.17 16.08
N ILE A 300 21.35 -26.03 17.40
CA ILE A 300 22.40 -25.68 18.38
C ILE A 300 23.18 -24.36 18.18
N LEU A 301 22.95 -23.37 19.05
CA LEU A 301 23.99 -22.45 19.50
C LEU A 301 24.36 -22.75 20.96
N ALA A 302 25.61 -23.13 21.15
CA ALA A 302 26.20 -23.53 22.41
C ALA A 302 26.79 -22.35 23.19
N LEU A 303 26.76 -22.53 24.51
CA LEU A 303 27.45 -21.81 25.58
C LEU A 303 28.74 -21.07 25.20
N ALA A 304 28.80 -19.80 25.56
CA ALA A 304 30.05 -19.11 25.89
C ALA A 304 29.84 -18.27 27.17
N ALA A 305 29.82 -18.93 28.32
CA ALA A 305 29.96 -18.28 29.62
C ALA A 305 30.79 -19.19 30.54
N GLY A 306 32.06 -18.84 30.70
CA GLY A 306 32.91 -19.45 31.72
C GLY A 306 34.34 -19.67 31.25
N LEU A 307 35.21 -18.67 31.44
CA LEU A 307 36.64 -18.87 31.73
C LEU A 307 37.41 -17.57 32.06
N ILE A 308 36.95 -16.74 32.99
CA ILE A 308 37.85 -15.83 33.74
C ILE A 308 37.34 -15.69 35.18
N ALA A 309 37.57 -16.71 36.02
CA ALA A 309 37.42 -16.60 37.47
C ALA A 309 38.25 -17.66 38.21
N VAL A 310 39.54 -17.82 37.90
CA VAL A 310 40.52 -18.48 38.80
C VAL A 310 41.89 -17.84 38.58
N ARG A 311 42.59 -17.58 39.69
CA ARG A 311 43.85 -16.82 39.90
C ARG A 311 43.55 -15.33 40.11
N ILE A 312 43.64 -14.82 41.33
CA ILE A 312 44.85 -14.81 42.17
C ILE A 312 44.49 -15.02 43.65
N ARG A 313 45.04 -16.08 44.25
CA ARG A 313 45.40 -16.14 45.68
C ARG A 313 46.90 -15.90 45.77
N LYS A 314 47.30 -14.77 46.33
CA LYS A 314 48.39 -14.58 47.31
C LYS A 314 48.48 -13.10 47.62
#